data_AF-A0YX51-F1
#
_entry.id   AF-A0YX51-F1
#
_cell.length_a   1.000
_cell.length_b   1.000
_cell.length_c   1.000
_cell.angle_alpha   90.00
_cell.angle_beta   90.00
_cell.angle_gamma   90.00
#
_symmetry.space_group_name_H-M   'P 1'
#
loop_
_entity.id
_entity.type
_entity.pdbx_description
1 polymer ?
#
loop_
_entity_poly.entity_id
_entity_poly.type
_entity_poly.pdbx_seq_one_letter_code
_entity_poly.pdbx_strand_id
1 'polypeptide(L)'
;MQETRSIQEKLRNAWKNVNNIFLPNDSWFDDPDKCTKIQKKLSYFNPEHEDNPEHIDRVYKGLVRGINITQAAIEWEKPSIGRRNDTGKWRGIQWQLVIAYSGFEITTKALSNILEKKPNLSDFELMLDKCNLPNYLPLKPPQPENSKNLEKWLNKEEKSIAEFLNLKHKDIEVIEDWIVESCPINTWKDALLLARAFRNTTTHGFLVPSKVKDWKLKPSLEALTENIAEILVAALEKLES
;
A
#
# COMPACT_ATOMS: atom_id res chain seq x y z
N MET A 1 14.28 6.73 -12.98
CA MET A 1 14.09 8.17 -12.62
C MET A 1 13.06 8.88 -13.51
N GLN A 2 12.85 8.48 -14.77
CA GLN A 2 11.77 9.00 -15.62
C GLN A 2 10.39 8.39 -15.28
N GLU A 3 10.35 7.13 -14.83
CA GLU A 3 9.11 6.40 -14.48
C GLU A 3 8.46 6.87 -13.16
N THR A 4 9.24 7.19 -12.11
CA THR A 4 8.70 7.64 -10.81
C THR A 4 7.92 8.97 -10.90
N ARG A 5 8.33 9.89 -11.80
CA ARG A 5 7.55 11.11 -12.08
C ARG A 5 6.20 10.78 -12.74
N SER A 6 6.14 9.69 -13.51
CA SER A 6 4.91 9.24 -14.15
C SER A 6 3.87 8.76 -13.13
N ILE A 7 4.27 7.95 -12.13
CA ILE A 7 3.28 7.40 -11.18
C ILE A 7 2.73 8.46 -10.22
N GLN A 8 3.55 9.42 -9.79
CA GLN A 8 3.11 10.55 -8.96
C GLN A 8 2.06 11.42 -9.67
N GLU A 9 2.28 11.72 -10.94
CA GLU A 9 1.35 12.49 -11.77
C GLU A 9 0.07 11.70 -12.07
N LYS A 10 0.20 10.40 -12.38
CA LYS A 10 -0.95 9.51 -12.60
C LYS A 10 -1.87 9.47 -11.38
N LEU A 11 -1.33 9.25 -10.17
CA LEU A 11 -2.14 9.21 -8.95
C LEU A 11 -2.82 10.55 -8.67
N ARG A 12 -2.10 11.66 -8.84
CA ARG A 12 -2.66 13.01 -8.70
C ARG A 12 -3.80 13.28 -9.69
N ASN A 13 -3.64 12.88 -10.94
CA ASN A 13 -4.64 13.08 -11.99
C ASN A 13 -5.87 12.19 -11.78
N ALA A 14 -5.67 10.90 -11.53
CA ALA A 14 -6.76 9.96 -11.23
C ALA A 14 -7.57 10.44 -10.01
N TRP A 15 -6.88 10.91 -8.96
CA TRP A 15 -7.56 11.47 -7.81
C TRP A 15 -8.31 12.76 -8.13
N LYS A 16 -7.72 13.68 -8.89
CA LYS A 16 -8.42 14.91 -9.31
C LYS A 16 -9.73 14.60 -10.03
N ASN A 17 -9.73 13.60 -10.92
CA ASN A 17 -10.93 13.19 -11.64
C ASN A 17 -11.99 12.58 -10.71
N VAL A 18 -11.58 11.65 -9.84
CA VAL A 18 -12.50 11.05 -8.86
C VAL A 18 -13.04 12.11 -7.90
N ASN A 19 -12.21 13.03 -7.43
CA ASN A 19 -12.61 14.11 -6.53
C ASN A 19 -13.68 15.02 -7.17
N ASN A 20 -13.63 15.20 -8.50
CA ASN A 20 -14.66 15.89 -9.27
C ASN A 20 -15.97 15.10 -9.39
N ILE A 21 -16.05 13.85 -8.96
CA ILE A 21 -17.35 13.14 -8.85
C ILE A 21 -18.08 13.64 -7.60
N PHE A 22 -17.33 13.87 -6.52
CA PHE A 22 -17.85 14.35 -5.26
C PHE A 22 -18.07 15.88 -5.28
N LEU A 23 -17.26 16.66 -6.00
CA LEU A 23 -17.17 18.11 -5.80
C LEU A 23 -17.78 19.12 -6.82
N PRO A 24 -18.53 18.82 -7.91
CA PRO A 24 -19.03 19.93 -8.74
C PRO A 24 -20.39 20.41 -8.25
N ASN A 25 -20.44 21.74 -8.05
CA ASN A 25 -21.56 22.69 -8.00
C ASN A 25 -22.67 22.52 -6.95
N ASP A 26 -23.02 21.31 -6.53
CA ASP A 26 -24.02 21.06 -5.49
C ASP A 26 -23.49 20.06 -4.46
N SER A 27 -23.69 20.35 -3.18
CA SER A 27 -23.32 19.45 -2.08
C SER A 27 -24.11 18.14 -2.21
N TRP A 28 -23.45 16.97 -2.15
CA TRP A 28 -24.19 15.70 -2.11
C TRP A 28 -25.08 15.58 -0.86
N PHE A 29 -24.86 16.43 0.16
CA PHE A 29 -25.71 16.47 1.35
C PHE A 29 -27.17 16.86 1.04
N ASP A 30 -27.38 17.64 -0.01
CA ASP A 30 -28.71 18.18 -0.34
C ASP A 30 -29.20 17.70 -1.73
N ASP A 31 -28.48 16.75 -2.35
CA ASP A 31 -28.75 16.26 -3.71
C ASP A 31 -28.85 14.71 -3.74
N PRO A 32 -30.08 14.16 -3.58
CA PRO A 32 -30.33 12.72 -3.64
C PRO A 32 -29.94 12.06 -4.97
N ASP A 33 -30.05 12.79 -6.09
CA ASP A 33 -29.68 12.28 -7.41
C ASP A 33 -28.17 12.12 -7.52
N LYS A 34 -27.41 13.07 -6.98
CA LYS A 34 -25.95 12.98 -6.88
C LYS A 34 -25.51 11.86 -5.96
N CYS A 35 -26.16 11.70 -4.81
CA CYS A 35 -25.94 10.57 -3.92
C CYS A 35 -26.11 9.22 -4.63
N THR A 36 -27.22 9.04 -5.36
CA THR A 36 -27.51 7.83 -6.14
C THR A 36 -26.43 7.58 -7.21
N LYS A 37 -25.97 8.63 -7.90
CA LYS A 37 -24.90 8.52 -8.91
C LYS A 37 -23.57 8.09 -8.28
N ILE A 38 -23.20 8.65 -7.12
CA ILE A 38 -21.99 8.27 -6.38
C ILE A 38 -22.10 6.82 -5.91
N GLN A 39 -23.23 6.44 -5.31
CA GLN A 39 -23.48 5.08 -4.83
C GLN A 39 -23.38 4.05 -5.96
N LYS A 40 -23.92 4.37 -7.15
CA LYS A 40 -23.83 3.49 -8.33
C LYS A 40 -22.39 3.20 -8.74
N LYS A 41 -21.50 4.19 -8.63
CA LYS A 41 -20.06 4.03 -8.91
C LYS A 41 -19.36 3.22 -7.82
N LEU A 42 -19.65 3.50 -6.55
CA LEU A 42 -19.11 2.74 -5.41
C LEU A 42 -19.57 1.27 -5.41
N SER A 43 -20.79 1.01 -5.90
CA SER A 43 -21.37 -0.33 -6.02
C SER A 43 -20.55 -1.29 -6.88
N TYR A 44 -19.73 -0.77 -7.78
CA TYR A 44 -18.78 -1.59 -8.52
C TYR A 44 -17.80 -2.31 -7.59
N PHE A 45 -17.35 -1.64 -6.52
CA PHE A 45 -16.46 -2.20 -5.52
C PHE A 45 -17.21 -3.03 -4.48
N ASN A 46 -18.30 -2.49 -3.95
CA ASN A 46 -19.17 -3.23 -3.04
C ASN A 46 -20.64 -2.80 -3.21
N PRO A 47 -21.58 -3.70 -3.58
CA PRO A 47 -22.98 -3.34 -3.77
C PRO A 47 -23.70 -2.89 -2.49
N GLU A 48 -23.12 -3.13 -1.31
CA GLU A 48 -23.67 -2.73 -0.01
C GLU A 48 -23.40 -1.27 0.34
N HIS A 49 -22.78 -0.49 -0.55
CA HIS A 49 -22.68 0.96 -0.35
C HIS A 49 -24.06 1.61 -0.29
N GLU A 50 -24.32 2.38 0.76
CA GLU A 50 -25.55 3.15 0.93
C GLU A 50 -25.50 4.45 0.12
N ASP A 51 -26.67 4.98 -0.28
CA ASP A 51 -26.82 6.24 -1.01
C ASP A 51 -27.15 7.43 -0.10
N ASN A 52 -27.06 7.29 1.23
CA ASN A 52 -27.26 8.45 2.10
C ASN A 52 -26.01 9.36 2.19
N PRO A 53 -26.22 10.67 2.43
CA PRO A 53 -25.13 11.63 2.55
C PRO A 53 -24.04 11.27 3.57
N GLU A 54 -24.43 10.76 4.74
CA GLU A 54 -23.51 10.42 5.83
C GLU A 54 -22.55 9.31 5.41
N HIS A 55 -23.06 8.27 4.76
CA HIS A 55 -22.25 7.17 4.25
C HIS A 55 -21.26 7.65 3.18
N ILE A 56 -21.76 8.43 2.21
CA ILE A 56 -20.94 8.97 1.12
C ILE A 56 -19.84 9.88 1.67
N ASP A 57 -20.16 10.74 2.65
CA ASP A 57 -19.17 11.60 3.30
C ASP A 57 -18.08 10.79 4.02
N ARG A 58 -18.44 9.70 4.72
CA ARG A 58 -17.47 8.80 5.35
C ARG A 58 -16.55 8.14 4.34
N VAL A 59 -17.10 7.62 3.25
CA VAL A 59 -16.33 7.02 2.15
C VAL A 59 -15.39 8.07 1.55
N TYR A 60 -15.92 9.24 1.20
CA TYR A 60 -15.16 10.34 0.63
C TYR A 60 -14.00 10.78 1.53
N LYS A 61 -14.23 10.99 2.83
CA LYS A 61 -13.18 11.31 3.81
C LYS A 61 -12.11 10.21 3.88
N GLY A 62 -12.52 8.95 3.80
CA GLY A 62 -11.63 7.80 3.69
C GLY A 62 -10.73 7.90 2.46
N LEU A 63 -11.32 8.10 1.28
CA LEU A 63 -10.60 8.26 0.01
C LEU A 63 -9.61 9.44 0.07
N VAL A 64 -10.08 10.63 0.45
CA VAL A 64 -9.25 11.84 0.60
C VAL A 64 -8.04 11.55 1.50
N ARG A 65 -8.27 10.93 2.67
CA ARG A 65 -7.20 10.66 3.62
C ARG A 65 -6.22 9.62 3.09
N GLY A 66 -6.70 8.49 2.59
CA GLY A 66 -5.86 7.38 2.13
C GLY A 66 -5.01 7.75 0.92
N ILE A 67 -5.61 8.46 -0.04
CA ILE A 67 -4.93 8.88 -1.27
C ILE A 67 -3.88 9.95 -0.97
N ASN A 68 -4.21 10.96 -0.16
CA ASN A 68 -3.23 12.00 0.20
C ASN A 68 -2.05 11.44 1.01
N ILE A 69 -2.28 10.45 1.88
CA ILE A 69 -1.20 9.74 2.58
C ILE A 69 -0.29 9.01 1.58
N THR A 70 -0.89 8.28 0.64
CA THR A 70 -0.12 7.53 -0.36
C THR A 70 0.65 8.47 -1.28
N GLN A 71 0.02 9.56 -1.73
CA GLN A 71 0.65 10.60 -2.53
C GLN A 71 1.85 11.21 -1.80
N ALA A 72 1.70 11.57 -0.54
CA ALA A 72 2.79 12.12 0.27
C ALA A 72 3.95 11.12 0.42
N ALA A 73 3.66 9.82 0.50
CA ALA A 73 4.71 8.79 0.55
C ALA A 73 5.48 8.71 -0.77
N ILE A 74 4.80 8.62 -1.91
CA ILE A 74 5.47 8.51 -3.22
C ILE A 74 6.20 9.80 -3.63
N GLU A 75 5.76 10.96 -3.16
CA GLU A 75 6.41 12.26 -3.38
C GLU A 75 7.61 12.50 -2.44
N TRP A 76 7.84 11.62 -1.46
CA TRP A 76 8.95 11.77 -0.52
C TRP A 76 10.30 11.37 -1.15
N GLU A 77 10.83 12.18 -2.07
CA GLU A 77 12.00 11.84 -2.90
C GLU A 77 13.28 11.45 -2.13
N LYS A 78 13.49 12.04 -0.94
CA LYS A 78 14.67 11.78 -0.10
C LYS A 78 14.22 11.41 1.31
N PRO A 79 13.65 10.21 1.50
CA PRO A 79 13.02 9.86 2.75
C PRO A 79 14.07 9.69 3.84
N SER A 80 13.83 10.31 5.00
CA SER A 80 14.73 10.23 6.15
C SER A 80 13.97 10.49 7.44
N ILE A 81 14.13 9.61 8.43
CA ILE A 81 13.50 9.73 9.76
C ILE A 81 14.55 9.72 10.87
N GLY A 82 14.47 10.71 11.76
CA GLY A 82 15.39 10.90 12.88
C GLY A 82 16.64 11.68 12.46
N ARG A 83 17.82 11.27 12.96
CA ARG A 83 19.09 11.93 12.63
C ARG A 83 19.34 11.89 11.11
N ARG A 84 19.83 13.00 10.54
CA ARG A 84 20.19 13.12 9.11
C ARG A 84 21.52 12.39 8.80
N ASN A 85 21.54 11.08 9.03
CA ASN A 85 22.65 10.19 8.72
C ASN A 85 22.14 9.00 7.88
N ASP A 86 23.03 8.06 7.54
CA ASP A 86 22.65 6.92 6.71
C ASP A 86 21.57 6.04 7.35
N THR A 87 21.63 5.80 8.66
CA THR A 87 20.56 5.09 9.39
C THR A 87 19.21 5.78 9.24
N GLY A 88 19.19 7.12 9.31
CA GLY A 88 17.98 7.92 9.10
C GLY A 88 17.41 7.76 7.69
N LYS A 89 18.26 7.70 6.66
CA LYS A 89 17.84 7.45 5.26
C LYS A 89 17.22 6.06 5.09
N TRP A 90 17.88 5.01 5.57
CA TRP A 90 17.35 3.64 5.48
C TRP A 90 16.03 3.49 6.23
N ARG A 91 15.92 4.11 7.42
CA ARG A 91 14.67 4.18 8.16
C ARG A 91 13.59 4.91 7.34
N GLY A 92 13.95 6.02 6.70
CA GLY A 92 13.07 6.77 5.82
C GLY A 92 12.47 5.89 4.72
N ILE A 93 13.30 5.11 4.02
CA ILE A 93 12.85 4.21 2.93
C ILE A 93 11.84 3.18 3.43
N GLN A 94 12.08 2.56 4.60
CA GLN A 94 11.10 1.63 5.19
C GLN A 94 9.77 2.31 5.48
N TRP A 95 9.83 3.48 6.11
CA TRP A 95 8.63 4.21 6.50
C TRP A 95 7.89 4.81 5.32
N GLN A 96 8.57 5.10 4.21
CA GLN A 96 7.92 5.47 2.97
C GLN A 96 6.93 4.38 2.51
N LEU A 97 7.37 3.12 2.48
CA LEU A 97 6.50 1.98 2.18
C LEU A 97 5.38 1.83 3.22
N VAL A 98 5.69 1.97 4.52
CA VAL A 98 4.68 1.89 5.60
C VAL A 98 3.58 2.93 5.39
N ILE A 99 3.95 4.18 5.06
CA ILE A 99 3.01 5.28 4.85
C ILE A 99 2.17 5.00 3.60
N ALA A 100 2.80 4.62 2.48
CA ALA A 100 2.08 4.26 1.25
C ALA A 100 1.06 3.13 1.49
N TYR A 101 1.49 2.04 2.15
CA TYR A 101 0.62 0.92 2.48
C TYR A 101 -0.53 1.32 3.42
N SER A 102 -0.27 2.20 4.38
CA SER A 102 -1.31 2.70 5.29
C SER A 102 -2.37 3.53 4.57
N GLY A 103 -1.95 4.37 3.61
CA GLY A 103 -2.87 5.12 2.76
C GLY A 103 -3.72 4.20 1.90
N PHE A 104 -3.09 3.19 1.30
CA PHE A 104 -3.75 2.13 0.56
C PHE A 104 -4.76 1.32 1.37
N GLU A 105 -4.43 0.94 2.62
CA GLU A 105 -5.37 0.26 3.53
C GLU A 105 -6.63 1.11 3.74
N ILE A 106 -6.47 2.42 4.01
CA ILE A 106 -7.59 3.34 4.22
C ILE A 106 -8.46 3.45 2.97
N THR A 107 -7.85 3.62 1.79
CA THR A 107 -8.58 3.71 0.51
C THR A 107 -9.33 2.40 0.22
N THR A 108 -8.68 1.26 0.43
CA THR A 108 -9.31 -0.06 0.24
C THR A 108 -10.52 -0.22 1.16
N LYS A 109 -10.42 0.20 2.43
CA LYS A 109 -11.55 0.15 3.37
C LYS A 109 -12.72 0.99 2.89
N ALA A 110 -12.44 2.19 2.37
CA ALA A 110 -13.45 3.11 1.86
C ALA A 110 -14.16 2.53 0.63
N LEU A 111 -13.41 2.00 -0.34
CA LEU A 111 -13.99 1.40 -1.56
C LEU A 111 -14.70 0.07 -1.31
N SER A 112 -14.23 -0.73 -0.35
CA SER A 112 -14.78 -2.07 -0.10
C SER A 112 -15.88 -2.08 0.96
N ASN A 113 -16.32 -0.90 1.42
CA ASN A 113 -17.34 -0.74 2.46
C ASN A 113 -17.04 -1.46 3.80
N ILE A 114 -15.78 -1.50 4.23
CA ILE A 114 -15.35 -2.17 5.48
C ILE A 114 -14.79 -1.18 6.51
N LEU A 115 -15.47 -0.05 6.68
CA LEU A 115 -14.98 1.14 7.38
C LEU A 115 -14.47 0.87 8.82
N GLU A 116 -15.08 -0.05 9.55
CA GLU A 116 -14.71 -0.38 10.94
C GLU A 116 -13.70 -1.52 11.09
N LYS A 117 -13.50 -2.33 10.04
CA LYS A 117 -12.67 -3.54 10.11
C LYS A 117 -11.26 -3.28 9.59
N LYS A 118 -10.30 -4.11 10.00
CA LYS A 118 -8.98 -4.18 9.34
C LYS A 118 -9.12 -5.04 8.08
N PRO A 119 -8.67 -4.58 6.91
CA PRO A 119 -8.69 -5.40 5.70
C PRO A 119 -7.91 -6.69 5.92
N ASN A 120 -8.47 -7.78 5.42
CA ASN A 120 -7.81 -9.07 5.32
C ASN A 120 -7.26 -9.26 3.88
N LEU A 121 -6.69 -10.44 3.62
CA LEU A 121 -6.13 -10.72 2.29
C LEU A 121 -7.19 -10.78 1.20
N SER A 122 -8.35 -11.40 1.47
CA SER A 122 -9.43 -11.49 0.49
C SER A 122 -10.01 -10.12 0.11
N ASP A 123 -10.03 -9.16 1.03
CA ASP A 123 -10.46 -7.79 0.73
C ASP A 123 -9.53 -7.12 -0.30
N PHE A 124 -8.22 -7.37 -0.19
CA PHE A 124 -7.26 -6.87 -1.18
C PHE A 124 -7.37 -7.62 -2.51
N GLU A 125 -7.55 -8.95 -2.49
CA GLU A 125 -7.73 -9.75 -3.70
C GLU A 125 -8.95 -9.30 -4.49
N LEU A 126 -10.09 -9.12 -3.83
CA LEU A 126 -11.31 -8.60 -4.46
C LEU A 126 -11.12 -7.23 -5.10
N MET A 127 -10.31 -6.37 -4.45
CA MET A 127 -10.01 -5.05 -5.01
C MET A 127 -9.05 -5.16 -6.20
N LEU A 128 -8.03 -6.01 -6.15
CA LEU A 128 -7.13 -6.27 -7.28
C LEU A 128 -7.89 -6.82 -8.50
N ASP A 129 -8.80 -7.78 -8.30
CA ASP A 129 -9.60 -8.39 -9.37
C ASP A 129 -10.54 -7.39 -10.05
N LYS A 130 -10.87 -6.30 -9.36
CA LYS A 130 -11.72 -5.22 -9.86
C LYS A 130 -10.93 -4.14 -10.60
N CYS A 131 -9.61 -4.12 -10.46
CA CYS A 131 -8.72 -3.15 -11.08
C CYS A 131 -8.15 -3.69 -12.40
N ASN A 132 -8.11 -2.83 -13.43
CA ASN A 132 -7.45 -3.16 -14.69
C ASN A 132 -5.94 -2.89 -14.57
N LEU A 133 -5.23 -3.79 -13.90
CA LEU A 133 -3.79 -3.64 -13.69
C LEU A 133 -3.00 -4.08 -14.93
N PRO A 134 -1.87 -3.41 -15.23
CA PRO A 134 -0.97 -3.89 -16.26
C PRO A 134 -0.31 -5.21 -15.84
N ASN A 135 0.34 -5.87 -16.81
CA ASN A 135 1.15 -7.06 -16.51
C ASN A 135 2.19 -6.71 -15.43
N TYR A 136 2.23 -7.53 -14.39
CA TYR A 136 3.16 -7.31 -13.28
C TYR A 136 4.60 -7.50 -13.75
N LEU A 137 5.47 -6.55 -13.43
CA LEU A 137 6.92 -6.66 -13.65
C LEU A 137 7.53 -7.43 -12.47
N PRO A 138 8.10 -8.64 -12.70
CA PRO A 138 8.57 -9.47 -11.60
C PRO A 138 9.62 -8.79 -10.71
N LEU A 139 9.38 -8.81 -9.40
CA LEU A 139 10.32 -8.27 -8.42
C LEU A 139 11.31 -9.36 -8.01
N LYS A 140 12.54 -9.21 -8.49
CA LYS A 140 13.63 -10.15 -8.19
C LYS A 140 14.05 -10.06 -6.72
N PRO A 141 14.43 -11.21 -6.11
CA PRO A 141 15.10 -11.23 -4.82
C PRO A 141 16.31 -10.30 -4.79
N PRO A 142 16.61 -9.66 -3.64
CA PRO A 142 17.81 -8.86 -3.53
C PRO A 142 19.04 -9.78 -3.51
N GLN A 143 20.21 -9.20 -3.81
CA GLN A 143 21.49 -9.92 -3.77
C GLN A 143 22.33 -9.39 -2.61
N PRO A 144 22.08 -9.86 -1.36
CA PRO A 144 22.78 -9.40 -0.18
C PRO A 144 24.28 -9.71 -0.28
N GLU A 145 25.12 -8.84 0.29
CA GLU A 145 26.58 -9.10 0.36
C GLU A 145 26.94 -10.23 1.33
N ASN A 146 26.07 -10.53 2.28
CA ASN A 146 26.29 -11.57 3.28
C ASN A 146 24.98 -12.28 3.66
N SER A 147 24.72 -13.43 3.03
CA SER A 147 23.54 -14.28 3.30
C SER A 147 23.52 -14.86 4.72
N LYS A 148 24.67 -15.01 5.39
CA LYS A 148 24.74 -15.57 6.76
C LYS A 148 24.02 -14.71 7.81
N ASN A 149 23.89 -13.40 7.57
CA ASN A 149 23.16 -12.49 8.45
C ASN A 149 21.64 -12.56 8.26
N LEU A 150 21.19 -13.19 7.19
CA LEU A 150 19.79 -13.41 6.83
C LEU A 150 19.30 -14.72 7.46
N GLU A 151 20.06 -15.82 7.33
CA GLU A 151 19.79 -17.11 8.00
C GLU A 151 19.72 -16.96 9.53
N LYS A 152 20.57 -16.10 10.11
CA LYS A 152 20.51 -15.77 11.55
C LYS A 152 19.25 -15.02 11.95
N TRP A 153 18.70 -14.17 11.09
CA TRP A 153 17.48 -13.39 11.38
C TRP A 153 16.22 -14.26 11.41
N LEU A 154 16.30 -15.49 10.89
CA LEU A 154 15.23 -16.47 10.85
C LEU A 154 15.54 -17.67 11.75
N ASN A 155 16.53 -17.53 12.64
CA ASN A 155 16.85 -18.55 13.61
C ASN A 155 15.75 -18.65 14.69
N LYS A 156 15.84 -19.68 15.52
CA LYS A 156 14.84 -19.96 16.57
C LYS A 156 14.68 -18.82 17.59
N GLU A 157 15.74 -18.06 17.87
CA GLU A 157 15.72 -16.94 18.81
C GLU A 157 14.98 -15.73 18.22
N GLU A 158 15.24 -15.39 16.96
CA GLU A 158 14.55 -14.30 16.27
C GLU A 158 13.08 -14.65 15.99
N LYS A 159 12.75 -15.94 15.75
CA LYS A 159 11.35 -16.41 15.71
C LYS A 159 10.61 -16.13 17.01
N SER A 160 11.27 -16.30 18.16
CA SER A 160 10.67 -15.96 19.47
C SER A 160 10.47 -14.46 19.68
N ILE A 161 11.38 -13.62 19.13
CA ILE A 161 11.21 -12.15 19.12
C ILE A 161 10.02 -11.77 18.24
N ALA A 162 9.88 -12.41 17.07
CA ALA A 162 8.75 -12.17 16.18
C ALA A 162 7.40 -12.52 16.84
N GLU A 163 7.35 -13.65 17.57
CA GLU A 163 6.20 -14.04 18.39
C GLU A 163 5.91 -13.01 19.48
N PHE A 164 6.94 -12.56 20.21
CA PHE A 164 6.82 -11.51 21.23
C PHE A 164 6.28 -10.20 20.66
N LEU A 165 6.70 -9.81 19.46
CA LEU A 165 6.24 -8.62 18.76
C LEU A 165 4.86 -8.80 18.11
N ASN A 166 4.23 -9.97 18.26
CA ASN A 166 2.94 -10.33 17.67
C ASN A 166 2.92 -10.22 16.14
N LEU A 167 4.03 -10.58 15.49
CA LEU A 167 4.10 -10.69 14.04
C LEU A 167 3.42 -11.98 13.59
N LYS A 168 2.68 -11.88 12.47
CA LYS A 168 2.07 -13.06 11.87
C LYS A 168 3.16 -13.92 11.25
N HIS A 169 3.14 -15.23 11.53
CA HIS A 169 4.11 -16.17 10.95
C HIS A 169 4.21 -16.04 9.43
N LYS A 170 3.06 -15.91 8.76
CA LYS A 170 2.97 -15.72 7.31
C LYS A 170 3.68 -14.46 6.78
N ASP A 171 3.78 -13.39 7.56
CA ASP A 171 4.51 -12.20 7.12
C ASP A 171 6.03 -12.46 7.13
N ILE A 172 6.52 -13.31 8.04
CA ILE A 172 7.93 -13.70 8.10
C ILE A 172 8.25 -14.68 6.96
N GLU A 173 7.39 -15.69 6.77
CA GLU A 173 7.52 -16.67 5.67
C GLU A 173 7.64 -16.00 4.31
N VAL A 174 6.81 -14.98 4.01
CA VAL A 174 6.85 -14.28 2.72
C VAL A 174 8.19 -13.55 2.50
N ILE A 175 8.80 -13.01 3.55
CA ILE A 175 10.12 -12.37 3.45
C ILE A 175 11.22 -13.43 3.32
N GLU A 176 11.10 -14.54 4.04
CA GLU A 176 12.02 -15.70 3.96
C GLU A 176 12.02 -16.32 2.56
N ASP A 177 10.86 -16.64 2.01
CA ASP A 177 10.71 -17.20 0.66
C ASP A 177 11.33 -16.27 -0.40
N TRP A 178 11.08 -14.95 -0.27
CA TRP A 178 11.58 -14.00 -1.25
C TRP A 178 13.09 -13.76 -1.15
N ILE A 179 13.65 -13.61 0.06
CA ILE A 179 15.07 -13.25 0.21
C ILE A 179 15.97 -14.49 0.33
N VAL A 180 15.59 -15.48 1.14
CA VAL A 180 16.42 -16.66 1.43
C VAL A 180 16.27 -17.68 0.29
N GLU A 181 15.05 -18.12 0.02
CA GLU A 181 14.76 -19.12 -1.00
C GLU A 181 14.86 -18.55 -2.42
N SER A 182 15.09 -17.24 -2.54
CA SER A 182 15.26 -16.54 -3.81
C SER A 182 14.06 -16.74 -4.75
N CYS A 183 12.86 -16.88 -4.20
CA CYS A 183 11.62 -17.01 -4.97
C CYS A 183 11.21 -15.63 -5.51
N PRO A 184 11.15 -15.40 -6.84
CA PRO A 184 10.71 -14.13 -7.38
C PRO A 184 9.22 -13.88 -7.13
N ILE A 185 8.86 -12.62 -6.90
CA ILE A 185 7.46 -12.19 -6.88
C ILE A 185 7.02 -11.97 -8.33
N ASN A 186 5.95 -12.64 -8.74
CA ASN A 186 5.46 -12.61 -10.13
C ASN A 186 4.05 -12.03 -10.28
N THR A 187 3.37 -11.71 -9.19
CA THR A 187 1.99 -11.22 -9.22
C THR A 187 1.79 -9.99 -8.34
N TRP A 188 0.77 -9.19 -8.66
CA TRP A 188 0.32 -8.07 -7.83
C TRP A 188 -0.05 -8.49 -6.40
N LYS A 189 -0.69 -9.65 -6.27
CA LYS A 189 -1.07 -10.23 -4.98
C LYS A 189 0.15 -10.54 -4.12
N ASP A 190 1.15 -11.19 -4.69
CA ASP A 190 2.39 -11.55 -3.97
C ASP A 190 3.18 -10.28 -3.60
N ALA A 191 3.16 -9.26 -4.47
CA ALA A 191 3.76 -7.96 -4.18
C ALA A 191 3.07 -7.26 -3.00
N LEU A 192 1.74 -7.27 -2.93
CA LEU A 192 1.00 -6.72 -1.79
C LEU A 192 1.27 -7.50 -0.50
N LEU A 193 1.40 -8.83 -0.57
CA LEU A 193 1.76 -9.66 0.58
C LEU A 193 3.14 -9.30 1.10
N LEU A 194 4.12 -9.15 0.21
CA LEU A 194 5.47 -8.76 0.58
C LEU A 194 5.52 -7.32 1.14
N ALA A 195 4.79 -6.39 0.53
CA ALA A 195 4.66 -5.02 1.05
C ALA A 195 4.04 -4.99 2.46
N ARG A 196 3.00 -5.79 2.70
CA ARG A 196 2.37 -5.94 4.02
C ARG A 196 3.37 -6.48 5.03
N ALA A 197 4.11 -7.52 4.66
CA ALA A 197 5.11 -8.12 5.50
C ALA A 197 6.16 -7.08 5.93
N PHE A 198 6.74 -6.35 4.99
CA PHE A 198 7.69 -5.28 5.29
C PHE A 198 7.09 -4.14 6.12
N ARG A 199 5.83 -3.78 5.86
CA ARG A 199 5.11 -2.80 6.69
C ARG A 199 5.03 -3.29 8.13
N ASN A 200 4.59 -4.52 8.36
CA ASN A 200 4.43 -5.07 9.70
C ASN A 200 5.77 -5.22 10.42
N THR A 201 6.78 -5.82 9.78
CA THR A 201 8.11 -5.97 10.40
C THR A 201 8.75 -4.63 10.70
N THR A 202 8.51 -3.59 9.88
CA THR A 202 8.98 -2.23 10.16
C THR A 202 8.23 -1.60 11.34
N THR A 203 6.89 -1.64 11.35
CA THR A 203 6.10 -1.00 12.42
C THR A 203 6.30 -1.63 13.79
N HIS A 204 6.57 -2.94 13.83
CA HIS A 204 6.85 -3.67 15.06
C HIS A 204 8.33 -3.62 15.46
N GLY A 205 9.20 -2.97 14.67
CA GLY A 205 10.62 -2.82 14.96
C GLY A 205 11.49 -4.06 14.70
N PHE A 206 10.93 -5.10 14.08
CA PHE A 206 11.63 -6.34 13.75
C PHE A 206 12.59 -6.17 12.55
N LEU A 207 12.20 -5.38 11.55
CA LEU A 207 13.10 -4.97 10.47
C LEU A 207 13.80 -3.67 10.84
N VAL A 208 15.09 -3.76 11.19
CA VAL A 208 15.89 -2.59 11.55
C VAL A 208 16.59 -1.95 10.34
N PRO A 209 16.90 -0.63 10.36
CA PRO A 209 17.45 0.08 9.20
C PRO A 209 18.80 -0.46 8.70
N SER A 210 19.63 -1.05 9.55
CA SER A 210 20.88 -1.69 9.12
C SER A 210 20.63 -2.88 8.19
N LYS A 211 19.59 -3.70 8.45
CA LYS A 211 19.23 -4.83 7.60
C LYS A 211 18.75 -4.40 6.22
N VAL A 212 18.04 -3.28 6.12
CA VAL A 212 17.64 -2.69 4.83
C VAL A 212 18.85 -2.40 3.95
N LYS A 213 19.92 -1.86 4.57
CA LYS A 213 21.20 -1.62 3.90
C LYS A 213 21.89 -2.94 3.55
N ASP A 214 22.11 -3.80 4.53
CA ASP A 214 22.90 -5.03 4.38
C ASP A 214 22.26 -6.01 3.37
N TRP A 215 20.93 -6.04 3.31
CA TRP A 215 20.17 -6.86 2.37
C TRP A 215 19.81 -6.14 1.08
N LYS A 216 20.32 -4.92 0.86
CA LYS A 216 20.09 -4.13 -0.36
C LYS A 216 18.61 -3.99 -0.73
N LEU A 217 17.74 -3.78 0.26
CA LEU A 217 16.29 -3.77 0.06
C LEU A 217 15.75 -2.50 -0.61
N LYS A 218 16.54 -1.43 -0.71
CA LYS A 218 16.06 -0.13 -1.18
C LYS A 218 15.31 -0.19 -2.52
N PRO A 219 15.87 -0.76 -3.61
CA PRO A 219 15.17 -0.80 -4.89
C PRO A 219 13.82 -1.50 -4.79
N SER A 220 13.74 -2.57 -4.00
CA SER A 220 12.53 -3.35 -3.83
C SER A 220 11.49 -2.63 -2.98
N LEU A 221 11.89 -1.92 -1.91
CA LEU A 221 10.98 -1.11 -1.11
C LEU A 221 10.42 0.08 -1.91
N GLU A 222 11.25 0.70 -2.75
CA GLU A 222 10.82 1.74 -3.70
C GLU A 222 9.82 1.16 -4.73
N ALA A 223 10.14 0.03 -5.36
CA ALA A 223 9.25 -0.63 -6.32
C ALA A 223 7.91 -1.05 -5.68
N LEU A 224 7.92 -1.62 -4.47
CA LEU A 224 6.70 -1.96 -3.75
C LEU A 224 5.86 -0.71 -3.40
N THR A 225 6.52 0.40 -3.10
CA THR A 225 5.85 1.69 -2.85
C THR A 225 5.18 2.21 -4.13
N GLU A 226 5.85 2.13 -5.27
CA GLU A 226 5.28 2.49 -6.58
C GLU A 226 4.13 1.55 -6.97
N ASN A 227 4.26 0.24 -6.75
CA ASN A 227 3.22 -0.76 -6.99
C ASN A 227 1.93 -0.44 -6.23
N ILE A 228 2.04 0.02 -4.98
CA ILE A 228 0.87 0.43 -4.18
C ILE A 228 0.14 1.60 -4.85
N ALA A 229 0.89 2.60 -5.34
CA ALA A 229 0.29 3.74 -6.03
C ALA A 229 -0.33 3.32 -7.37
N GLU A 230 0.27 2.39 -8.10
CA GLU A 230 -0.28 1.86 -9.35
C GLU A 230 -1.61 1.13 -9.15
N ILE A 231 -1.73 0.37 -8.06
CA ILE A 231 -3.01 -0.24 -7.70
C ILE A 231 -4.06 0.83 -7.38
N LEU A 232 -3.69 1.88 -6.64
CA LEU A 232 -4.63 2.97 -6.35
C LEU A 232 -5.05 3.73 -7.61
N VAL A 233 -4.13 3.98 -8.54
CA VAL A 233 -4.47 4.60 -9.84
C VAL A 233 -5.53 3.77 -10.54
N ALA A 234 -5.31 2.46 -10.70
CA ALA A 234 -6.25 1.58 -11.38
C ALA A 234 -7.63 1.53 -10.67
N ALA A 235 -7.65 1.55 -9.34
CA ALA A 235 -8.89 1.61 -8.57
C ALA A 235 -9.65 2.94 -8.79
N LEU A 236 -8.94 4.06 -8.84
CA LEU A 236 -9.53 5.38 -9.05
C LEU A 236 -10.05 5.56 -10.48
N GLU A 237 -9.30 5.14 -11.48
CA GLU A 237 -9.74 5.12 -12.88
C GLU A 237 -11.00 4.28 -13.07
N LYS A 238 -11.11 3.17 -12.32
CA LYS A 238 -12.30 2.34 -12.33
C LYS A 238 -13.51 3.00 -11.67
N LEU A 239 -13.31 3.79 -10.62
CA LEU A 239 -14.39 4.58 -10.00
C LEU A 239 -14.82 5.73 -10.92
N GLU A 240 -13.91 6.28 -11.71
CA GLU A 240 -14.18 7.30 -12.73
C GLU A 240 -15.03 6.77 -13.90
N SER A 241 -14.77 5.54 -14.36
CA SER A 241 -15.55 4.88 -15.43
C SER A 241 -17.03 4.68 -15.10
#